data_AF-A0A2M6WE80-F1
#
_entry.id   AF-A0A2M6WE80-F1
#
_cell.length_a   1.000
_cell.length_b   1.000
_cell.length_c   1.000
_cell.angle_alpha   90.00
_cell.angle_beta   90.00
_cell.angle_gamma   90.00
#
_symmetry.space_group_name_H-M   'P 1'
#
loop_
_entity.id
_entity.type
_entity.pdbx_description
1 polymer ?
#
loop_
_entity_poly.entity_id
_entity_poly.type
_entity_poly.pdbx_seq_one_letter_code
_entity_poly.pdbx_strand_id
1 'polypeptide(L)' 'MIRALLNVGLFASVLFFPWWVSLGFLGALLVRAPSFEVIIAGILLDALYAPSGSVPIYTVSFTALYILSALLERRLLKR' A
#
# COMPACT_ATOMS: atom_id res chain seq x y z
N MET A 1 -4.65 -17.38 1.45
CA MET A 1 -3.55 -17.74 0.53
C MET A 1 -3.15 -16.58 -0.39
N ILE A 2 -4.08 -15.99 -1.16
CA ILE A 2 -3.77 -14.86 -2.08
C ILE A 2 -3.19 -13.62 -1.37
N ARG A 3 -3.67 -13.27 -0.16
CA ARG A 3 -3.17 -12.12 0.61
C ARG A 3 -1.68 -12.25 0.99
N ALA A 4 -1.26 -13.44 1.39
CA ALA A 4 0.13 -13.70 1.75
C ALA A 4 1.06 -13.57 0.53
N LEU A 5 0.64 -14.11 -0.63
CA LEU A 5 1.37 -13.94 -1.89
C LEU A 5 1.51 -12.47 -2.29
N LEU A 6 0.44 -11.68 -2.16
CA LEU A 6 0.48 -10.25 -2.46
C LEU A 6 1.37 -9.48 -1.48
N ASN A 7 1.35 -9.81 -0.18
CA ASN A 7 2.22 -9.19 0.81
C ASN A 7 3.70 -9.51 0.53
N VAL A 8 4.03 -10.78 0.29
CA VAL A 8 5.40 -11.19 -0.05
C VAL A 8 5.86 -10.52 -1.36
N GLY A 9 4.99 -10.49 -2.37
CA GLY A 9 5.26 -9.80 -3.63
C GLY A 9 5.48 -8.30 -3.45
N LEU A 10 4.68 -7.66 -2.60
CA LEU A 10 4.82 -6.24 -2.25
C LEU A 10 6.15 -5.95 -1.55
N PHE A 11 6.52 -6.72 -0.53
CA PHE A 11 7.80 -6.51 0.15
C PHE A 11 8.98 -6.77 -0.79
N ALA A 12 8.90 -7.80 -1.62
CA ALA A 12 9.92 -8.05 -2.64
C ALA A 12 9.98 -6.92 -3.68
N SER A 13 8.84 -6.37 -4.10
CA SER A 13 8.81 -5.26 -5.07
C SER A 13 9.41 -3.98 -4.49
N VAL A 14 9.14 -3.68 -3.22
CA VAL A 14 9.65 -2.47 -2.56
C VAL A 14 11.18 -2.49 -2.46
N LEU A 15 11.76 -3.66 -2.20
CA LEU A 15 13.19 -3.81 -1.96
C LEU A 15 14.02 -4.00 -3.25
N PHE A 16 13.48 -4.72 -4.24
CA PHE A 16 14.26 -5.15 -5.41
C PHE A 16 13.84 -4.50 -6.73
N PHE A 17 12.70 -3.82 -6.77
CA PHE A 17 12.15 -3.25 -8.00
C PHE A 17 11.91 -1.74 -7.85
N PRO A 18 11.80 -1.01 -8.97
CA PRO A 18 11.45 0.41 -8.94
C PRO A 18 10.11 0.67 -8.23
N TRP A 19 9.98 1.85 -7.62
CA TRP A 19 8.81 2.28 -6.85
C TRP A 19 7.47 2.08 -7.59
N TRP A 20 7.42 2.27 -8.91
CA TRP A 20 6.20 2.10 -9.71
C TRP A 20 5.70 0.65 -9.78
N VAL A 21 6.57 -0.35 -9.66
CA VAL A 21 6.16 -1.78 -9.58
C VAL A 21 5.41 -2.02 -8.27
N SER A 22 5.90 -1.42 -7.18
CA SER A 22 5.29 -1.53 -5.86
C SER A 22 3.90 -0.89 -5.81
N LEU A 23 3.64 0.16 -6.62
CA LEU A 23 2.30 0.73 -6.78
C LEU A 23 1.29 -0.28 -7.31
N GLY A 24 1.71 -1.16 -8.23
CA GLY A 24 0.84 -2.21 -8.79
C GLY A 24 0.40 -3.21 -7.72
N PHE A 25 1.34 -3.68 -6.89
CA PHE A 25 1.03 -4.59 -5.77
C PHE A 25 0.18 -3.91 -4.70
N LEU A 26 0.46 -2.64 -4.39
CA LEU A 26 -0.33 -1.84 -3.44
C LEU A 26 -1.77 -1.65 -3.90
N GLY A 27 -1.98 -1.27 -5.16
CA GLY A 27 -3.32 -1.13 -5.72
C GLY A 27 -4.08 -2.46 -5.70
N ALA A 28 -3.41 -3.56 -6.07
CA ALA A 28 -4.01 -4.89 -6.03
C ALA A 28 -4.41 -5.31 -4.59
N LEU A 29 -3.58 -4.98 -3.59
CA LEU A 29 -3.88 -5.23 -2.17
C LEU A 29 -5.06 -4.38 -1.69
N LEU A 30 -5.05 -3.08 -1.96
CA LEU A 30 -6.12 -2.15 -1.56
C LEU A 30 -7.49 -2.56 -2.10
N VAL A 31 -7.56 -3.11 -3.32
CA VAL A 31 -8.82 -3.55 -3.94
C VAL A 31 -9.30 -4.90 -3.43
N ARG A 32 -8.38 -5.86 -3.22
CA ARG A 32 -8.76 -7.24 -2.86
C ARG A 32 -8.91 -7.49 -1.37
N ALA A 33 -8.07 -6.87 -0.56
CA ALA A 33 -8.02 -7.07 0.88
C ALA A 33 -7.30 -5.89 1.51
N PRO A 34 -8.00 -4.80 1.87
CA PRO A 34 -7.36 -3.67 2.52
C PRO A 34 -6.63 -4.17 3.76
N SER A 35 -5.33 -3.91 3.80
CA SER A 35 -4.41 -4.49 4.76
C SER A 35 -3.47 -3.41 5.30
N PHE A 36 -3.13 -3.47 6.58
CA PHE A 36 -2.26 -2.48 7.21
C PHE A 36 -0.83 -2.49 6.64
N GLU A 37 -0.44 -3.60 6.00
CA GLU A 37 0.84 -3.80 5.32
C GLU A 37 1.07 -2.78 4.19
N VAL A 38 0.00 -2.21 3.63
CA VAL A 38 0.05 -1.10 2.68
C VAL A 38 0.71 0.15 3.28
N ILE A 39 0.46 0.42 4.57
CA ILE A 39 1.06 1.55 5.30
C ILE A 39 2.55 1.28 5.54
N ILE A 40 2.91 0.06 5.93
CA ILE A 40 4.31 -0.35 6.15
C ILE A 40 5.11 -0.23 4.84
N ALA A 41 4.55 -0.69 3.73
CA ALA A 41 5.16 -0.54 2.42
C ALA A 41 5.28 0.93 1.99
N GLY A 42 4.30 1.78 2.33
CA GLY A 42 4.38 3.23 2.13
C GLY A 42 5.56 3.86 2.87
N ILE A 43 5.76 3.48 4.14
CA ILE A 43 6.89 3.96 4.96
C ILE A 43 8.22 3.54 4.34
N LEU A 44 8.32 2.29 3.89
CA LEU A 44 9.52 1.79 3.21
C LEU A 44 9.78 2.52 1.89
N LEU A 45 8.74 2.82 1.11
CA LEU A 45 8.88 3.58 -0.12
C LEU A 45 9.35 5.02 0.14
N ASP A 46 8.83 5.68 1.17
CA ASP A 46 9.33 7.00 1.55
C ASP A 46 10.79 6.93 2.01
N ALA A 47 11.15 5.93 2.81
CA ALA A 47 12.53 5.76 3.28
C ALA A 47 13.53 5.49 2.14
N LEU A 48 13.11 4.79 1.08
CA LEU A 48 13.97 4.37 -0.02
C LEU A 48 13.99 5.36 -1.20
N TYR A 49 12.87 6.03 -1.47
CA TYR A 49 12.66 6.79 -2.70
C TYR A 49 12.31 8.26 -2.47
N ALA A 50 11.89 8.67 -1.27
CA ALA A 50 11.59 10.08 -1.02
C ALA A 50 12.88 10.88 -0.71
N PRO A 51 13.00 12.12 -1.22
CA PRO A 51 14.09 13.01 -0.84
C PRO A 51 14.14 13.24 0.68
N SER A 52 15.33 13.26 1.25
CA SER A 52 15.53 13.53 2.68
C SER A 52 14.89 14.87 3.09
N GLY A 53 14.04 14.85 4.11
CA GLY A 53 13.33 16.04 4.61
C GLY A 53 12.05 16.39 3.83
N SER A 54 11.65 15.59 2.85
CA SER A 54 10.37 15.73 2.18
C SER A 54 9.21 15.13 3.00
N VAL A 55 8.00 15.57 2.69
CA VAL A 55 6.77 14.99 3.26
C VAL A 55 6.68 13.53 2.80
N PRO A 56 6.34 12.57 3.69
CA PRO A 56 6.23 11.15 3.35
C PRO A 56 5.01 10.89 2.46
N ILE A 57 5.15 11.21 1.17
CA ILE A 57 4.07 11.29 0.21
C ILE A 57 3.47 9.91 -0.07
N TYR A 58 4.29 8.87 -0.06
CA TYR A 58 3.84 7.51 -0.31
C TYR A 58 3.00 7.02 0.87
N THR A 59 3.50 7.14 2.10
CA THR A 59 2.81 6.76 3.34
C THR A 59 1.48 7.50 3.47
N VAL A 60 1.46 8.82 3.28
CA VAL A 60 0.24 9.63 3.41
C VAL A 60 -0.79 9.22 2.36
N SER A 61 -0.37 9.06 1.10
CA SER A 61 -1.26 8.67 0.01
C SER A 61 -1.88 7.29 0.24
N PHE A 62 -1.07 6.30 0.62
CA PHE A 62 -1.56 4.93 0.85
C PHE A 62 -2.41 4.82 2.11
N THR A 63 -2.11 5.58 3.14
CA THR A 63 -2.95 5.63 4.35
C THR A 63 -4.31 6.23 4.00
N ALA A 64 -4.35 7.31 3.22
CA ALA A 64 -5.61 7.90 2.76
C ALA A 64 -6.43 6.90 1.91
N LEU A 65 -5.79 6.22 0.96
CA LEU A 65 -6.45 5.20 0.14
C LEU A 65 -6.97 4.02 0.97
N TYR A 66 -6.20 3.55 1.95
CA TYR A 66 -6.62 2.48 2.87
C TYR A 66 -7.84 2.88 3.70
N ILE A 67 -7.87 4.12 4.21
CA ILE A 67 -9.03 4.64 4.94
C ILE A 67 -10.24 4.71 4.01
N LEU A 68 -10.07 5.22 2.79
CA LEU A 68 -11.15 5.31 1.80
C LEU A 68 -11.70 3.92 1.43
N SER A 69 -10.85 2.94 1.17
CA SER A 69 -11.27 1.57 0.88
C SER A 69 -12.00 0.94 2.06
N ALA A 70 -11.48 1.12 3.29
CA ALA A 70 -12.13 0.61 4.50
C ALA A 70 -13.50 1.27 4.75
N LEU A 71 -13.64 2.56 4.45
CA LEU A 71 -14.92 3.26 4.54
C LEU A 71 -15.91 2.79 3.47
N LEU A 72 -15.44 2.56 2.23
CA LEU A 72 -16.25 2.04 1.14
C LEU A 72 -16.76 0.64 1.43
N GLU A 73 -15.90 -0.26 1.91
CA GLU A 73 -16.31 -1.61 2.32
C GLU A 73 -17.38 -1.57 3.40
N ARG A 74 -17.20 -0.73 4.43
CA ARG A 74 -18.20 -0.55 5.51
C ARG A 74 -19.53 -0.02 5.00
N ARG A 75 -19.54 0.81 3.95
CA ARG A 75 -20.76 1.33 3.34
C ARG A 75 -21.44 0.31 2.43
N LEU A 76 -20.67 -0.48 1.70
CA LEU A 76 -21.18 -1.49 0.76
C LEU A 76 -21.70 -2.74 1.46
N LEU A 77 -21.07 -3.16 2.57
CA LEU A 77 -21.49 -4.32 3.39
C LEU A 77 -22.68 -4.04 4.33
N LYS A 78 -23.11 -2.78 4.45
CA LYS A 78 -24.31 -2.39 5.23
C LYS A 78 -25.61 -2.40 4.43
N ARG A 79 -25.59 -2.94 3.20
CA ARG A 79 -26.78 -3.30 2.42
C ARG A 79 -26.93 -4.81 2.41
#